data_AF-A0A6M0KYX0-F1
#
_entry.id   AF-A0A6M0KYX0-F1
#
_cell.length_a   1.000
_cell.length_b   1.000
_cell.length_c   1.000
_cell.angle_alpha   90.00
_cell.angle_beta   90.00
_cell.angle_gamma   90.00
#
_symmetry.space_group_name_H-M   'P 1'
#
loop_
_entity.id
_entity.type
_entity.pdbx_description
1 polymer ?
#
loop_
_entity_poly.entity_id
_entity_poly.type
_entity_poly.pdbx_seq_one_letter_code
_entity_poly.pdbx_strand_id
1 'polypeptide(L)'
;ECSDYYSNNLNIQNVFAYGINRNKTSSSKSQIDKYGYMGLFDTSDYRKTTLLKDPLEVLNKNNKIIKEFIKKLNENILIDDLKIEKNSGEVVVKDRGVSISFETLSEGYKSTIIWICDLVSRLIENEKDKIKKLADFKAIVLIDEIDLYLHPKWKYDFVYNLRKVFPNIQFIMVTHSIVTILGARDDAVFYKVYKEDGETKISEPISSLSDYTANILSTSPLFGMESSKARAFKEDNLLSSDDYQAHELNRSIDKMLSSPDDESLKDDILQQLESYNERT
;
A
#
# COMPACT_ATOMS: atom_id res chain seq x y z
N GLU A 1 22.14 -14.60 21.61
CA GLU A 1 22.85 -13.78 20.61
C GLU A 1 21.96 -12.75 19.89
N CYS A 2 20.79 -12.40 20.44
CA CYS A 2 19.85 -11.43 19.81
C CYS A 2 19.89 -10.03 20.45
N SER A 3 20.92 -9.71 21.24
CA SER A 3 21.02 -8.41 21.95
C SER A 3 21.86 -7.36 21.23
N ASP A 4 22.72 -7.77 20.29
CA ASP A 4 23.78 -6.89 19.79
C ASP A 4 23.41 -6.20 18.47
N TYR A 5 22.25 -6.51 17.89
CA TYR A 5 21.75 -5.87 16.66
C TYR A 5 21.16 -4.47 16.89
N TYR A 6 20.69 -4.17 18.11
CA TYR A 6 20.11 -2.87 18.46
C TYR A 6 21.16 -1.80 18.84
N SER A 7 22.43 -2.19 18.99
CA SER A 7 23.52 -1.28 19.37
C SER A 7 24.00 -0.37 18.23
N ASN A 8 23.69 -0.71 16.98
CA ASN A 8 23.86 0.20 15.86
C ASN A 8 22.58 0.98 15.66
N ASN A 9 22.36 1.99 16.52
CA ASN A 9 21.37 3.04 16.29
C ASN A 9 21.69 3.72 14.95
N LEU A 10 21.18 3.16 13.85
CA LEU A 10 20.91 3.91 12.63
C LEU A 10 20.04 5.08 13.08
N ASN A 11 20.62 6.27 13.03
CA ASN A 11 19.97 7.52 13.37
C ASN A 11 18.89 7.78 12.30
N ILE A 12 17.78 7.04 12.34
CA ILE A 12 16.68 7.17 11.37
C ILE A 12 15.93 8.46 11.72
N GLN A 13 16.43 9.57 11.19
CA GLN A 13 15.83 10.89 11.39
C GLN A 13 14.53 11.07 10.59
N ASN A 14 14.31 10.25 9.56
CA ASN A 14 13.17 10.34 8.66
C ASN A 14 12.17 9.21 8.91
N VAL A 15 11.28 9.42 9.88
CA VAL A 15 10.11 8.58 10.11
C VAL A 15 8.86 9.43 9.91
N PHE A 16 7.99 9.02 9.00
CA PHE A 16 6.75 9.71 8.66
C PHE A 16 5.55 8.77 8.77
N ALA A 17 4.41 9.28 9.19
CA ALA A 17 3.19 8.49 9.33
C ALA A 17 1.98 9.24 8.77
N TYR A 18 1.22 8.60 7.88
CA TYR A 18 0.08 9.19 7.18
C TYR A 18 -1.18 8.38 7.47
N GLY A 19 -2.19 9.03 8.09
CA GLY A 19 -3.45 8.36 8.47
C GLY A 19 -4.47 8.35 7.35
N ILE A 20 -5.72 8.01 7.66
CA ILE A 20 -6.84 8.06 6.69
C ILE A 20 -7.19 9.48 6.23
N ASN A 21 -6.95 10.49 7.07
CA ASN A 21 -7.34 11.89 6.83
C ASN A 21 -6.33 12.68 5.98
N ARG A 22 -5.97 12.20 4.79
CA ARG A 22 -4.90 12.75 3.93
C ARG A 22 -5.26 14.02 3.14
N ASN A 23 -6.43 14.60 3.36
CA ASN A 23 -6.90 15.78 2.62
C ASN A 23 -6.79 17.08 3.45
N LYS A 24 -6.32 16.98 4.69
CA LYS A 24 -6.15 18.13 5.60
C LYS A 24 -4.80 18.81 5.35
N THR A 25 -4.82 19.93 4.63
CA THR A 25 -3.62 20.73 4.37
C THR A 25 -3.44 21.86 5.39
N SER A 26 -2.23 22.40 5.47
CA SER A 26 -1.86 23.53 6.33
C SER A 26 -2.60 24.84 6.00
N SER A 27 -3.19 24.93 4.80
CA SER A 27 -4.08 26.02 4.37
C SER A 27 -5.48 25.93 4.99
N SER A 28 -5.89 24.75 5.47
CA SER A 28 -7.20 24.50 6.11
C SER A 28 -7.21 24.67 7.63
N LYS A 29 -6.30 25.50 8.19
CA LYS A 29 -6.09 25.70 9.64
C LYS A 29 -7.35 26.03 10.47
N SER A 30 -8.43 26.50 9.84
CA SER A 30 -9.72 26.82 10.49
C SER A 30 -10.65 25.62 10.68
N GLN A 31 -10.34 24.44 10.11
CA GLN A 31 -11.15 23.22 10.20
C GLN A 31 -10.47 22.12 11.03
N ILE A 32 -9.78 22.49 12.12
CA ILE A 32 -9.38 21.49 13.12
C ILE A 32 -10.67 21.05 13.80
N ASP A 33 -11.14 19.88 13.38
CA ASP A 33 -12.35 19.25 13.84
C ASP A 33 -12.31 19.12 15.37
N LYS A 34 -13.06 19.97 16.08
CA LYS A 34 -13.08 20.01 17.55
C LYS A 34 -13.72 18.74 18.15
N TYR A 35 -14.37 17.95 17.30
CA TYR A 35 -15.15 16.75 17.64
C TYR A 35 -14.97 15.58 16.62
N GLY A 36 -13.94 15.62 15.77
CA GLY A 36 -13.77 14.64 14.69
C GLY A 36 -13.10 13.33 15.12
N TYR A 37 -13.46 12.24 14.43
CA TYR A 37 -12.81 10.93 14.56
C TYR A 37 -11.28 11.08 14.41
N MET A 38 -10.55 10.64 15.43
CA MET A 38 -9.08 10.68 15.47
C MET A 38 -8.55 9.46 14.70
N GLY A 39 -7.82 9.69 13.60
CA GLY A 39 -7.14 8.62 12.87
C GLY A 39 -5.94 8.07 13.64
N LEU A 40 -5.39 6.94 13.18
CA LEU A 40 -4.28 6.23 13.86
C LEU A 40 -3.08 7.12 14.20
N PHE A 41 -2.80 8.12 13.36
CA PHE A 41 -1.66 9.04 13.50
C PHE A 41 -2.08 10.48 13.86
N ASP A 42 -3.31 10.69 14.32
CA ASP A 42 -3.78 12.01 14.74
C ASP A 42 -3.42 12.28 16.22
N THR A 43 -2.16 12.04 16.63
CA THR A 43 -1.65 12.25 18.00
C THR A 43 -0.70 13.45 18.10
N SER A 44 -0.41 13.92 19.32
CA SER A 44 0.51 15.05 19.56
C SER A 44 1.89 14.86 18.93
N ASP A 45 2.36 13.62 18.92
CA ASP A 45 3.72 13.27 18.49
C ASP A 45 3.83 13.22 16.96
N TYR A 46 2.73 12.89 16.29
CA TYR A 46 2.59 12.89 14.83
C TYR A 46 1.93 14.16 14.27
N ARG A 47 1.69 15.20 15.09
CA ARG A 47 1.12 16.50 14.64
C ARG A 47 1.76 17.08 13.38
N LYS A 48 3.05 16.81 13.18
CA LYS A 48 3.77 17.22 11.98
C LYS A 48 3.16 16.61 10.72
N THR A 49 2.71 15.37 10.72
CA THR A 49 2.10 14.68 9.56
C THR A 49 0.57 14.71 9.55
N THR A 50 -0.08 15.28 10.57
CA THR A 50 -1.54 15.52 10.61
C THR A 50 -1.99 16.72 9.75
N LEU A 51 -1.15 17.77 9.67
CA LEU A 51 -1.38 18.92 8.79
C LEU A 51 -0.38 18.88 7.65
N LEU A 52 -0.84 18.41 6.49
CA LEU A 52 0.00 18.19 5.33
C LEU A 52 0.33 19.51 4.65
N LYS A 53 1.51 19.60 4.06
CA LYS A 53 1.89 20.80 3.31
C LYS A 53 1.03 20.96 2.08
N ASP A 54 0.72 22.19 1.75
CA ASP A 54 -0.05 22.52 0.56
C ASP A 54 0.70 22.03 -0.70
N PRO A 55 0.09 21.17 -1.52
CA PRO A 55 0.75 20.61 -2.69
C PRO A 55 1.16 21.69 -3.69
N LEU A 56 0.37 22.76 -3.87
CA LEU A 56 0.71 23.83 -4.81
C LEU A 56 1.92 24.62 -4.32
N GLU A 57 2.03 24.89 -3.02
CA GLU A 57 3.21 25.53 -2.44
C GLU A 57 4.47 24.66 -2.63
N VAL A 58 4.37 23.35 -2.39
CA VAL A 58 5.50 22.42 -2.57
C VAL A 58 5.91 22.35 -4.03
N LEU A 59 4.96 22.12 -4.92
CA LEU A 59 5.22 21.93 -6.34
C LEU A 59 5.77 23.20 -6.96
N ASN A 60 5.35 24.41 -6.55
CA ASN A 60 5.85 25.67 -7.10
C ASN A 60 7.33 25.96 -6.76
N LYS A 61 7.90 25.38 -5.69
CA LYS A 61 9.31 25.60 -5.31
C LYS A 61 10.28 25.36 -6.48
N ASN A 62 11.20 26.30 -6.70
CA ASN A 62 12.25 26.15 -7.73
C ASN A 62 13.40 25.30 -7.20
N ASN A 63 13.19 23.98 -7.14
CA ASN A 63 14.17 23.00 -6.67
C ASN A 63 14.34 21.89 -7.72
N LYS A 64 15.58 21.44 -7.96
CA LYS A 64 15.90 20.39 -8.93
C LYS A 64 15.20 19.06 -8.60
N ILE A 65 15.15 18.69 -7.33
CA ILE A 65 14.45 17.49 -6.84
C ILE A 65 12.96 17.60 -7.10
N ILE A 66 12.36 18.79 -6.90
CA ILE A 66 10.93 19.00 -7.19
C ILE A 66 10.64 18.84 -8.69
N LYS A 67 11.54 19.31 -9.57
CA LYS A 67 11.41 19.09 -11.02
C LYS A 67 11.50 17.61 -11.40
N GLU A 68 12.43 16.87 -10.80
CA GLU A 68 12.54 15.42 -10.95
C GLU A 68 11.28 14.71 -10.43
N PHE A 69 10.78 15.14 -9.27
CA PHE A 69 9.58 14.61 -8.65
C PHE A 69 8.34 14.81 -9.51
N ILE A 70 8.11 16.00 -10.07
CA ILE A 70 6.99 16.25 -11.00
C ILE A 70 7.05 15.29 -12.20
N LYS A 71 8.24 15.09 -12.76
CA LYS A 71 8.44 14.13 -13.85
C LYS A 71 8.06 12.71 -13.44
N LYS A 72 8.55 12.24 -12.27
CA LYS A 72 8.23 10.91 -11.74
C LYS A 72 6.76 10.74 -11.37
N LEU A 73 6.14 11.80 -10.87
CA LEU A 73 4.73 11.80 -10.55
C LEU A 73 3.89 11.59 -11.81
N ASN A 74 4.18 12.28 -12.91
CA ASN A 74 3.50 12.08 -14.19
C ASN A 74 3.83 10.73 -14.87
N GLU A 75 5.04 10.19 -14.70
CA GLU A 75 5.47 8.94 -15.36
C GLU A 75 5.03 7.68 -14.62
N ASN A 76 4.92 7.73 -13.29
CA ASN A 76 4.76 6.55 -12.46
C ASN A 76 3.55 6.61 -11.53
N ILE A 77 3.17 7.78 -11.02
CA ILE A 77 2.15 7.86 -9.97
C ILE A 77 0.79 8.21 -10.55
N LEU A 78 0.70 9.27 -11.34
CA LEU A 78 -0.55 9.66 -11.97
C LEU A 78 -0.91 8.68 -13.07
N ILE A 79 -2.18 8.29 -13.07
CA ILE A 79 -2.78 7.50 -14.13
C ILE A 79 -3.68 8.38 -14.97
N ASP A 80 -4.18 7.79 -16.07
CA ASP A 80 -4.98 8.50 -17.07
C ASP A 80 -4.21 9.70 -17.67
N ASP A 81 -4.83 10.51 -18.51
CA ASP A 81 -4.17 11.66 -19.14
C ASP A 81 -4.02 12.86 -18.19
N LEU A 82 -3.89 12.61 -16.88
CA LEU A 82 -3.66 13.63 -15.87
C LEU A 82 -2.17 13.96 -15.76
N LYS A 83 -1.82 15.24 -15.90
CA LYS A 83 -0.44 15.73 -15.84
C LYS A 83 -0.33 16.97 -15.00
N ILE A 84 0.77 17.08 -14.26
CA ILE A 84 1.18 18.29 -13.57
C ILE A 84 2.35 18.91 -14.32
N GLU A 85 2.20 20.17 -14.72
CA GLU A 85 3.20 20.93 -15.48
C GLU A 85 3.53 22.24 -14.77
N LYS A 86 4.69 22.82 -15.10
CA LYS A 86 5.05 24.18 -14.70
C LYS A 86 5.05 25.09 -15.92
N ASN A 87 4.13 26.05 -15.97
CA ASN A 87 4.08 27.08 -16.99
C ASN A 87 4.42 28.43 -16.36
N SER A 88 5.48 29.08 -16.85
CA SER A 88 5.93 30.39 -16.36
C SER A 88 6.18 30.49 -14.84
N GLY A 89 6.48 29.36 -14.19
CA GLY A 89 6.72 29.29 -12.74
C GLY A 89 5.50 28.87 -11.91
N GLU A 90 4.31 28.79 -12.53
CA GLU A 90 3.08 28.34 -11.88
C GLU A 90 2.79 26.88 -12.24
N VAL A 91 2.36 26.12 -11.23
CA VAL A 91 1.91 24.74 -11.38
C VAL A 91 0.51 24.73 -12.00
N VAL A 92 0.36 24.04 -13.12
CA VAL A 92 -0.91 23.83 -13.81
C VAL A 92 -1.19 22.34 -13.86
N VAL A 93 -2.42 21.96 -13.52
CA VAL A 93 -2.91 20.59 -13.66
C VAL A 93 -3.67 20.49 -14.97
N LYS A 94 -3.35 19.48 -15.78
CA LYS A 94 -4.03 19.17 -17.04
C LYS A 94 -4.68 17.81 -16.95
N ASP A 95 -5.97 17.73 -17.27
CA ASP A 95 -6.68 16.46 -17.47
C ASP A 95 -7.05 16.35 -18.95
N ARG A 96 -6.57 15.30 -19.63
CA ARG A 96 -6.77 15.09 -21.08
C ARG A 96 -6.41 16.33 -21.93
N GLY A 97 -5.38 17.06 -21.49
CA GLY A 97 -4.90 18.28 -22.13
C GLY A 97 -5.63 19.57 -21.73
N VAL A 98 -6.71 19.50 -20.97
CA VAL A 98 -7.47 20.67 -20.49
C VAL A 98 -6.94 21.10 -19.13
N SER A 99 -6.61 22.39 -18.99
CA SER A 99 -6.19 22.95 -17.70
C SER A 99 -7.37 23.02 -16.74
N ILE A 100 -7.19 22.44 -15.55
CA ILE A 100 -8.20 22.41 -14.48
C ILE A 100 -7.60 22.90 -13.16
N SER A 101 -8.46 23.25 -12.20
CA SER A 101 -8.03 23.60 -10.85
C SER A 101 -7.68 22.34 -10.05
N PHE A 102 -6.69 22.43 -9.15
CA PHE A 102 -6.36 21.35 -8.22
C PHE A 102 -7.59 20.92 -7.38
N GLU A 103 -8.43 21.89 -7.00
CA GLU A 103 -9.65 21.63 -6.20
C GLU A 103 -10.69 20.79 -6.92
N THR A 104 -10.68 20.81 -8.26
CA THR A 104 -11.63 20.05 -9.09
C THR A 104 -11.23 18.60 -9.32
N LEU A 105 -10.05 18.19 -8.85
CA LEU A 105 -9.59 16.82 -8.92
C LEU A 105 -10.45 15.89 -8.07
N SER A 106 -10.54 14.62 -8.47
CA SER A 106 -11.17 13.59 -7.66
C SER A 106 -10.42 13.40 -6.34
N GLU A 107 -11.13 12.92 -5.32
CA GLU A 107 -10.57 12.77 -3.98
C GLU A 107 -9.34 11.86 -3.95
N GLY A 108 -9.33 10.79 -4.78
CA GLY A 108 -8.18 9.90 -4.92
C GLY A 108 -6.93 10.60 -5.46
N TYR A 109 -7.09 11.46 -6.47
CA TYR A 109 -5.98 12.26 -7.00
C TYR A 109 -5.48 13.27 -5.97
N LYS A 110 -6.39 14.05 -5.36
CA LYS A 110 -6.01 15.08 -4.38
C LYS A 110 -5.28 14.45 -3.21
N SER A 111 -5.86 13.45 -2.58
CA SER A 111 -5.29 12.78 -1.41
C SER A 111 -3.89 12.29 -1.69
N THR A 112 -3.71 11.59 -2.80
CA THR A 112 -2.43 11.03 -3.24
C THR A 112 -1.37 12.10 -3.47
N ILE A 113 -1.72 13.15 -4.23
CA ILE A 113 -0.78 14.22 -4.53
C ILE A 113 -0.40 14.96 -3.24
N ILE A 114 -1.36 15.24 -2.36
CA ILE A 114 -1.12 15.97 -1.09
C ILE A 114 -0.10 15.23 -0.23
N TRP A 115 -0.33 13.95 0.09
CA TRP A 115 0.55 13.25 1.04
C TRP A 115 1.94 12.99 0.45
N ILE A 116 2.05 12.70 -0.86
CA ILE A 116 3.36 12.49 -1.49
C ILE A 116 4.12 13.83 -1.58
N CYS A 117 3.44 14.95 -1.90
CA CYS A 117 4.07 16.27 -1.88
C CYS A 117 4.57 16.63 -0.48
N ASP A 118 3.77 16.35 0.55
CA ASP A 118 4.17 16.55 1.94
C ASP A 118 5.42 15.72 2.29
N LEU A 119 5.45 14.43 1.93
CA LEU A 119 6.60 13.54 2.13
C LEU A 119 7.86 14.10 1.50
N VAL A 120 7.82 14.42 0.19
CA VAL A 120 8.97 14.96 -0.54
C VAL A 120 9.45 16.27 0.06
N SER A 121 8.53 17.16 0.45
CA SER A 121 8.86 18.44 1.05
C SER A 121 9.55 18.28 2.41
N ARG A 122 9.12 17.33 3.24
CA ARG A 122 9.79 17.03 4.53
C ARG A 122 11.14 16.37 4.35
N LEU A 123 11.26 15.44 3.41
CA LEU A 123 12.53 14.81 3.05
C LEU A 123 13.58 15.86 2.64
N ILE A 124 13.18 16.80 1.77
CA ILE A 124 14.05 17.91 1.36
C ILE A 124 14.43 18.81 2.54
N GLU A 125 13.51 19.11 3.45
CA GLU A 125 13.80 19.95 4.62
C GLU A 125 14.74 19.29 5.63
N ASN A 126 14.59 17.99 5.86
CA ASN A 126 15.42 17.24 6.80
C ASN A 126 16.85 17.03 6.27
N GLU A 127 16.98 16.68 4.98
CA GLU A 127 18.30 16.34 4.38
C GLU A 127 18.98 17.52 3.69
N LYS A 128 18.26 18.65 3.50
CA LYS A 128 18.74 19.87 2.84
C LYS A 128 19.46 19.55 1.51
N ASP A 129 20.66 20.10 1.31
CA ASP A 129 21.46 19.96 0.08
C ASP A 129 22.32 18.69 0.03
N LYS A 130 22.21 17.78 1.01
CA LYS A 130 23.00 16.55 1.03
C LYS A 130 22.58 15.58 -0.07
N ILE A 131 21.29 15.56 -0.38
CA ILE A 131 20.69 14.67 -1.37
C ILE A 131 20.45 15.43 -2.67
N LYS A 132 20.85 14.83 -3.80
CA LYS A 132 20.78 15.46 -5.13
C LYS A 132 19.78 14.80 -6.08
N LYS A 133 19.28 13.62 -5.73
CA LYS A 133 18.31 12.85 -6.53
C LYS A 133 17.19 12.35 -5.63
N LEU A 134 15.99 12.26 -6.19
CA LEU A 134 14.82 11.75 -5.46
C LEU A 134 15.02 10.31 -4.97
N ALA A 135 15.71 9.48 -5.77
CA ALA A 135 15.93 8.08 -5.45
C ALA A 135 16.84 7.83 -4.23
N ASP A 136 17.65 8.82 -3.82
CA ASP A 136 18.65 8.66 -2.76
C ASP A 136 18.07 8.89 -1.35
N PHE A 137 16.82 9.34 -1.25
CA PHE A 137 16.14 9.55 0.04
C PHE A 137 15.93 8.24 0.78
N LYS A 138 16.26 8.25 2.08
CA LYS A 138 16.04 7.14 3.02
C LYS A 138 15.06 7.57 4.10
N ALA A 139 14.03 6.76 4.29
CA ALA A 139 13.01 6.98 5.31
C ALA A 139 12.26 5.70 5.64
N ILE A 140 11.58 5.71 6.78
CA ILE A 140 10.49 4.78 7.10
C ILE A 140 9.19 5.56 6.98
N VAL A 141 8.25 5.05 6.19
CA VAL A 141 6.96 5.70 5.96
C VAL A 141 5.84 4.72 6.31
N LEU A 142 5.05 5.09 7.31
CA LEU A 142 3.85 4.37 7.75
C LEU A 142 2.63 4.98 7.04
N ILE A 143 1.82 4.16 6.39
CA ILE A 143 0.62 4.64 5.70
C ILE A 143 -0.57 3.76 6.05
N ASP A 144 -1.56 4.38 6.65
CA ASP A 144 -2.85 3.76 6.90
C ASP A 144 -3.74 3.85 5.65
N GLU A 145 -4.45 2.77 5.36
CA GLU A 145 -5.32 2.63 4.17
C GLU A 145 -4.68 3.20 2.90
N ILE A 146 -3.52 2.68 2.50
CA ILE A 146 -2.69 3.23 1.41
C ILE A 146 -3.50 3.55 0.14
N ASP A 147 -4.51 2.74 -0.13
CA ASP A 147 -5.35 2.74 -1.32
C ASP A 147 -6.74 3.37 -1.13
N LEU A 148 -6.98 4.06 -0.01
CA LEU A 148 -8.21 4.83 0.22
C LEU A 148 -8.43 5.83 -0.93
N TYR A 149 -9.66 5.86 -1.45
CA TYR A 149 -10.11 6.69 -2.59
C TYR A 149 -9.46 6.38 -3.95
N LEU A 150 -8.54 5.41 -4.06
CA LEU A 150 -7.95 5.02 -5.33
C LEU A 150 -8.90 4.13 -6.14
N HIS A 151 -8.94 4.35 -7.46
CA HIS A 151 -9.64 3.46 -8.39
C HIS A 151 -8.91 2.09 -8.47
N PRO A 152 -9.60 0.94 -8.63
CA PRO A 152 -8.96 -0.39 -8.60
C PRO A 152 -7.73 -0.55 -9.51
N LYS A 153 -7.81 -0.05 -10.76
CA LYS A 153 -6.65 -0.05 -11.67
C LYS A 153 -5.44 0.66 -11.06
N TRP A 154 -5.68 1.77 -10.37
CA TRP A 154 -4.62 2.50 -9.70
C TRP A 154 -4.06 1.71 -8.53
N LYS A 155 -4.92 1.13 -7.69
CA LYS A 155 -4.53 0.32 -6.52
C LYS A 155 -3.50 -0.75 -6.88
N TYR A 156 -3.72 -1.42 -8.01
CA TYR A 156 -2.84 -2.46 -8.53
C TYR A 156 -1.41 -1.94 -8.78
N ASP A 157 -1.27 -0.87 -9.55
CA ASP A 157 0.08 -0.39 -9.90
C ASP A 157 0.71 0.52 -8.83
N PHE A 158 -0.08 1.00 -7.86
CA PHE A 158 0.31 2.11 -6.98
C PHE A 158 1.54 1.80 -6.12
N VAL A 159 1.52 0.70 -5.38
CA VAL A 159 2.62 0.33 -4.47
C VAL A 159 3.91 0.05 -5.26
N TYR A 160 3.77 -0.65 -6.38
CA TYR A 160 4.88 -0.93 -7.29
C TYR A 160 5.52 0.36 -7.82
N ASN A 161 4.71 1.31 -8.29
CA ASN A 161 5.20 2.58 -8.82
C ASN A 161 5.76 3.48 -7.71
N LEU A 162 5.15 3.51 -6.53
CA LEU A 162 5.65 4.27 -5.39
C LEU A 162 7.08 3.83 -5.01
N ARG A 163 7.33 2.52 -4.99
CA ARG A 163 8.68 1.95 -4.74
C ARG A 163 9.68 2.26 -5.85
N LYS A 164 9.24 2.37 -7.11
CA LYS A 164 10.11 2.83 -8.21
C LYS A 164 10.57 4.27 -8.04
N VAL A 165 9.68 5.13 -7.53
CA VAL A 165 9.99 6.54 -7.28
C VAL A 165 10.92 6.68 -6.07
N PHE A 166 10.70 5.86 -5.04
CA PHE A 166 11.44 5.91 -3.78
C PHE A 166 12.07 4.54 -3.41
N PRO A 167 13.13 4.10 -4.11
CA PRO A 167 13.67 2.74 -3.95
C PRO A 167 14.35 2.50 -2.59
N ASN A 168 14.77 3.56 -1.90
CA ASN A 168 15.47 3.48 -0.62
C ASN A 168 14.57 3.85 0.59
N ILE A 169 13.25 3.95 0.38
CA ILE A 169 12.27 4.18 1.43
C ILE A 169 11.59 2.86 1.78
N GLN A 170 11.53 2.54 3.08
CA GLN A 170 10.76 1.41 3.58
C GLN A 170 9.33 1.86 3.86
N PHE A 171 8.37 1.30 3.12
CA PHE A 171 6.95 1.56 3.32
C PHE A 171 6.33 0.45 4.18
N ILE A 172 5.65 0.84 5.26
CA ILE A 172 4.82 -0.03 6.09
C ILE A 172 3.39 0.45 5.88
N MET A 173 2.57 -0.39 5.28
CA MET A 173 1.25 0.00 4.77
C MET A 173 0.17 -0.91 5.32
N VAL A 174 -0.99 -0.33 5.60
CA VAL A 174 -2.21 -1.06 5.93
C VAL A 174 -3.17 -0.95 4.73
N THR A 175 -3.86 -2.05 4.41
CA THR A 175 -4.88 -2.08 3.35
C THR A 175 -5.89 -3.19 3.62
N HIS A 176 -7.14 -2.93 3.26
CA HIS A 176 -8.18 -3.95 3.14
C HIS A 176 -8.42 -4.40 1.68
N SER A 177 -7.58 -3.97 0.73
CA SER A 177 -7.80 -4.27 -0.69
C SER A 177 -6.96 -5.44 -1.18
N ILE A 178 -7.67 -6.47 -1.63
CA ILE A 178 -7.12 -7.59 -2.40
C ILE A 178 -6.32 -7.09 -3.60
N VAL A 179 -6.82 -6.07 -4.31
CA VAL A 179 -6.18 -5.52 -5.52
C VAL A 179 -4.84 -4.87 -5.22
N THR A 180 -4.73 -4.16 -4.09
CA THR A 180 -3.45 -3.58 -3.63
C THR A 180 -2.41 -4.65 -3.31
N ILE A 181 -2.84 -5.76 -2.69
CA ILE A 181 -1.95 -6.89 -2.37
C ILE A 181 -1.49 -7.60 -3.65
N LEU A 182 -2.40 -7.86 -4.60
CA LEU A 182 -2.04 -8.48 -5.90
C LEU A 182 -1.04 -7.64 -6.70
N GLY A 183 -1.16 -6.32 -6.62
CA GLY A 183 -0.29 -5.38 -7.31
C GLY A 183 1.06 -5.12 -6.62
N ALA A 184 1.24 -5.63 -5.41
CA ALA A 184 2.51 -5.53 -4.71
C ALA A 184 3.53 -6.54 -5.27
N ARG A 185 4.82 -6.21 -5.13
CA ARG A 185 5.93 -7.04 -5.64
C ARG A 185 6.17 -8.26 -4.74
N ASP A 186 6.83 -9.28 -5.32
CA ASP A 186 7.23 -10.52 -4.62
C ASP A 186 8.14 -10.30 -3.40
N ASP A 187 8.81 -9.15 -3.32
CA ASP A 187 9.66 -8.78 -2.18
C ASP A 187 8.89 -8.10 -1.04
N ALA A 188 7.56 -7.95 -1.17
CA ALA A 188 6.71 -7.49 -0.09
C ALA A 188 6.46 -8.62 0.92
N VAL A 189 6.43 -8.25 2.21
CA VAL A 189 6.10 -9.18 3.29
C VAL A 189 4.72 -8.83 3.81
N PHE A 190 3.82 -9.81 3.82
CA PHE A 190 2.43 -9.63 4.20
C PHE A 190 2.18 -10.21 5.58
N TYR A 191 1.45 -9.45 6.38
CA TYR A 191 1.02 -9.85 7.71
C TYR A 191 -0.49 -9.66 7.82
N LYS A 192 -1.17 -10.61 8.47
CA LYS A 192 -2.56 -10.44 8.88
C LYS A 192 -2.59 -9.88 10.30
N VAL A 193 -3.29 -8.77 10.48
CA VAL A 193 -3.64 -8.26 11.81
C VAL A 193 -5.05 -8.75 12.14
N TYR A 194 -5.21 -9.39 13.29
CA TYR A 194 -6.51 -9.94 13.73
C TYR A 194 -6.66 -9.84 15.24
N LYS A 195 -7.88 -10.11 15.72
CA LYS A 195 -8.20 -10.07 17.15
C LYS A 195 -8.60 -11.45 17.64
N GLU A 196 -8.01 -11.88 18.74
CA GLU A 196 -8.29 -13.15 19.41
C GLU A 196 -8.34 -12.91 20.90
N ASP A 197 -9.42 -13.37 21.57
CA ASP A 197 -9.66 -13.16 23.01
C ASP A 197 -9.58 -11.70 23.49
N GLY A 198 -9.92 -10.76 22.61
CA GLY A 198 -9.84 -9.33 22.92
C GLY A 198 -8.47 -8.71 22.68
N GLU A 199 -7.45 -9.49 22.35
CA GLU A 199 -6.09 -9.04 22.08
C GLU A 199 -5.79 -8.95 20.58
N THR A 200 -5.08 -7.90 20.16
CA THR A 200 -4.62 -7.75 18.78
C THR A 200 -3.38 -8.59 18.56
N LYS A 201 -3.43 -9.50 17.59
CA LYS A 201 -2.32 -10.38 17.19
C LYS A 201 -1.94 -10.13 15.74
N ILE A 202 -0.72 -10.53 15.39
CA ILE A 202 -0.17 -10.45 14.04
C ILE A 202 0.22 -11.88 13.65
N SER A 203 -0.11 -12.29 12.44
CA SER A 203 0.29 -13.61 11.91
C SER A 203 1.81 -13.69 11.70
N GLU A 204 2.31 -14.90 11.51
CA GLU A 204 3.59 -15.11 10.83
C GLU A 204 3.58 -14.49 9.41
N PRO A 205 4.75 -14.13 8.86
CA PRO A 205 4.83 -13.54 7.53
C PRO A 205 4.34 -14.52 6.47
N ILE A 206 3.42 -14.06 5.63
CA ILE A 206 2.86 -14.85 4.54
C ILE A 206 3.72 -14.59 3.30
N SER A 207 4.61 -15.54 3.00
CA SER A 207 5.49 -15.50 1.82
C SER A 207 4.83 -16.14 0.59
N SER A 208 5.23 -15.71 -0.61
CA SER A 208 4.87 -16.34 -1.90
C SER A 208 3.40 -16.21 -2.30
N LEU A 209 2.86 -14.98 -2.33
CA LEU A 209 1.56 -14.69 -2.95
C LEU A 209 1.62 -14.55 -4.48
N SER A 210 2.80 -14.74 -5.10
CA SER A 210 3.03 -14.54 -6.54
C SER A 210 2.10 -15.36 -7.42
N ASP A 211 1.68 -16.53 -6.94
CA ASP A 211 0.88 -17.48 -7.70
C ASP A 211 -0.62 -17.33 -7.41
N TYR A 212 -1.01 -16.44 -6.49
CA TYR A 212 -2.40 -16.33 -6.07
C TYR A 212 -3.18 -15.42 -7.01
N THR A 213 -4.28 -15.93 -7.53
CA THR A 213 -5.30 -15.11 -8.19
C THR A 213 -6.09 -14.31 -7.16
N ALA A 214 -6.87 -13.33 -7.63
CA ALA A 214 -7.75 -12.56 -6.76
C ALA A 214 -8.72 -13.44 -5.96
N ASN A 215 -9.23 -14.52 -6.55
CA ASN A 215 -10.19 -15.41 -5.91
C ASN A 215 -9.55 -16.24 -4.79
N ILE A 216 -8.36 -16.79 -5.06
CA ILE A 216 -7.57 -17.53 -4.08
C ILE A 216 -7.18 -16.60 -2.93
N LEU A 217 -6.71 -15.40 -3.24
CA LEU A 217 -6.32 -14.43 -2.23
C LEU A 217 -7.52 -14.02 -1.35
N SER A 218 -8.70 -13.80 -1.95
CA SER A 218 -9.92 -13.45 -1.23
C SER A 218 -10.36 -14.51 -0.22
N THR A 219 -10.22 -15.79 -0.58
CA THR A 219 -10.58 -16.92 0.28
C THR A 219 -9.44 -17.38 1.19
N SER A 220 -8.22 -16.87 0.98
CA SER A 220 -7.06 -17.17 1.81
C SER A 220 -7.21 -16.64 3.23
N PRO A 221 -6.38 -17.11 4.18
CA PRO A 221 -6.37 -16.61 5.55
C PRO A 221 -6.20 -15.10 5.68
N LEU A 222 -5.61 -14.40 4.70
CA LEU A 222 -5.45 -12.95 4.71
C LEU A 222 -6.80 -12.21 4.78
N PHE A 223 -7.79 -12.67 4.01
CA PHE A 223 -9.09 -12.01 3.87
C PHE A 223 -10.25 -12.83 4.43
N GLY A 224 -10.17 -14.16 4.38
CA GLY A 224 -11.10 -15.08 5.04
C GLY A 224 -12.51 -15.06 4.47
N MET A 225 -12.68 -14.79 3.17
CA MET A 225 -13.98 -14.97 2.52
C MET A 225 -14.31 -16.46 2.39
N GLU A 226 -15.57 -16.85 2.63
CA GLU A 226 -16.02 -18.23 2.44
C GLU A 226 -15.96 -18.66 0.97
N SER A 227 -16.26 -17.74 0.06
CA SER A 227 -16.19 -17.97 -1.38
C SER A 227 -16.00 -16.65 -2.12
N SER A 228 -15.33 -16.71 -3.27
CA SER A 228 -15.21 -15.59 -4.21
C SER A 228 -16.39 -15.48 -5.18
N LYS A 229 -17.35 -16.41 -5.13
CA LYS A 229 -18.52 -16.40 -6.01
C LYS A 229 -19.54 -15.34 -5.61
N ALA A 230 -20.27 -14.83 -6.61
CA ALA A 230 -21.38 -13.92 -6.36
C ALA A 230 -22.51 -14.63 -5.58
N ARG A 231 -22.97 -14.00 -4.50
CA ARG A 231 -23.97 -14.57 -3.57
C ARG A 231 -25.29 -14.98 -4.23
N ALA A 232 -25.62 -14.41 -5.39
CA ALA A 232 -26.84 -14.70 -6.14
C ALA A 232 -26.84 -16.08 -6.82
N PHE A 233 -25.67 -16.72 -6.96
CA PHE A 233 -25.50 -18.00 -7.67
C PHE A 233 -25.04 -19.10 -6.71
N LYS A 234 -25.79 -19.31 -5.62
CA LYS A 234 -25.66 -20.49 -4.76
C LYS A 234 -26.25 -21.73 -5.47
N GLU A 235 -25.62 -22.19 -6.54
CA GLU A 235 -25.77 -23.59 -6.92
C GLU A 235 -24.67 -24.36 -6.19
N ASP A 236 -25.07 -25.44 -5.50
CA ASP A 236 -24.31 -26.27 -4.55
C ASP A 236 -23.14 -27.07 -5.17
N ASN A 237 -22.41 -26.48 -6.12
CA ASN A 237 -21.20 -27.05 -6.69
C ASN A 237 -19.98 -26.21 -6.28
N LEU A 238 -19.36 -26.58 -5.16
CA LEU A 238 -18.09 -26.07 -4.62
C LEU A 238 -16.86 -26.52 -5.44
N LEU A 239 -17.06 -27.05 -6.64
CA LEU A 239 -16.01 -27.58 -7.51
C LEU A 239 -15.29 -26.50 -8.34
N SER A 240 -15.05 -25.30 -7.79
CA SER A 240 -14.15 -24.36 -8.46
C SER A 240 -12.74 -24.49 -7.88
N SER A 241 -11.76 -24.69 -8.75
CA SER A 241 -10.33 -24.56 -8.43
C SER A 241 -9.91 -23.13 -8.05
N ASP A 242 -10.86 -22.19 -7.99
CA ASP A 242 -10.64 -20.79 -7.65
C ASP A 242 -10.59 -20.49 -6.14
N ASP A 243 -10.98 -21.44 -5.28
CA ASP A 243 -10.97 -21.24 -3.82
C ASP A 243 -9.67 -21.77 -3.19
N TYR A 244 -9.21 -21.10 -2.13
CA TYR A 244 -7.89 -21.31 -1.51
C TYR A 244 -7.59 -22.78 -1.16
N GLN A 245 -8.55 -23.51 -0.58
CA GLN A 245 -8.34 -24.91 -0.18
C GLN A 245 -8.09 -25.83 -1.38
N ALA A 246 -8.88 -25.66 -2.46
CA ALA A 246 -8.71 -26.44 -3.68
C ALA A 246 -7.37 -26.12 -4.37
N HIS A 247 -6.95 -24.85 -4.34
CA HIS A 247 -5.65 -24.43 -4.84
C HIS A 247 -4.49 -25.09 -4.07
N GLU A 248 -4.50 -25.07 -2.74
CA GLU A 248 -3.44 -25.69 -1.93
C GLU A 248 -3.38 -27.21 -2.13
N LEU A 249 -4.53 -27.89 -2.22
CA LEU A 249 -4.58 -29.32 -2.51
C LEU A 249 -3.92 -29.66 -3.84
N ASN A 250 -4.27 -28.93 -4.91
CA ASN A 250 -3.66 -29.13 -6.23
C ASN A 250 -2.15 -28.87 -6.21
N ARG A 251 -1.71 -27.81 -5.50
CA ARG A 251 -0.29 -27.49 -5.34
C ARG A 251 0.47 -28.60 -4.61
N SER A 252 -0.12 -29.19 -3.57
CA SER A 252 0.47 -30.32 -2.85
C SER A 252 0.58 -31.55 -3.75
N ILE A 253 -0.47 -31.85 -4.55
CA ILE A 253 -0.46 -32.94 -5.54
C ILE A 253 0.63 -32.72 -6.60
N ASP A 254 0.79 -31.52 -7.13
CA ASP A 254 1.84 -31.21 -8.12
C ASP A 254 3.26 -31.39 -7.55
N LYS A 255 3.47 -31.01 -6.29
CA LYS A 255 4.73 -31.27 -5.57
C LYS A 255 4.99 -32.77 -5.40
N MET A 256 3.95 -33.55 -5.06
CA MET A 256 4.06 -34.99 -4.96
C MET A 256 4.38 -35.65 -6.31
N LEU A 257 3.73 -35.21 -7.39
CA LEU A 257 4.01 -35.70 -8.75
C LEU A 257 5.44 -35.40 -9.20
N SER A 258 6.01 -34.29 -8.74
CA SER A 258 7.40 -33.91 -9.02
C SER A 258 8.43 -34.53 -8.06
N SER A 259 8.01 -35.13 -6.95
CA SER A 259 8.87 -35.84 -5.99
C SER A 259 8.12 -37.01 -5.31
N PRO A 260 7.96 -38.16 -6.00
CA PRO A 260 7.02 -39.23 -5.60
C PRO A 260 7.39 -40.03 -4.34
N ASP A 261 8.66 -40.00 -3.95
CA ASP A 261 9.23 -40.82 -2.87
C ASP A 261 9.15 -40.15 -1.47
N ASP A 262 8.58 -38.94 -1.38
CA ASP A 262 8.44 -38.22 -0.11
C ASP A 262 7.15 -38.63 0.62
N GLU A 263 7.27 -39.46 1.65
CA GLU A 263 6.13 -39.87 2.49
C GLU A 263 5.51 -38.72 3.29
N SER A 264 6.28 -37.67 3.64
CA SER A 264 5.73 -36.54 4.40
C SER A 264 4.69 -35.75 3.61
N LEU A 265 4.86 -35.66 2.28
CA LEU A 265 3.92 -35.01 1.36
C LEU A 265 2.59 -35.78 1.23
N LYS A 266 2.61 -37.11 1.43
CA LYS A 266 1.39 -37.93 1.36
C LYS A 266 0.48 -37.68 2.56
N ASP A 267 1.06 -37.61 3.75
CA ASP A 267 0.33 -37.34 4.99
C ASP A 267 -0.29 -35.94 4.97
N ASP A 268 0.44 -34.93 4.50
CA ASP A 268 -0.06 -33.56 4.33
C ASP A 268 -1.28 -33.50 3.37
N ILE A 269 -1.23 -34.23 2.24
CA ILE A 269 -2.34 -34.28 1.27
C ILE A 269 -3.57 -34.98 1.89
N LEU A 270 -3.37 -36.09 2.60
CA LEU A 270 -4.46 -36.81 3.27
C LEU A 270 -5.15 -35.91 4.31
N GLN A 271 -4.37 -35.18 5.12
CA GLN A 271 -4.92 -34.25 6.10
C GLN A 271 -5.68 -33.10 5.44
N GLN A 272 -5.20 -32.58 4.30
CA GLN A 272 -5.90 -31.55 3.51
C GLN A 272 -7.23 -32.08 2.95
N LEU A 273 -7.25 -33.32 2.42
CA LEU A 273 -8.46 -33.96 1.90
C LEU A 273 -9.50 -34.22 2.98
N GLU A 274 -9.09 -34.68 4.16
CA GLU A 274 -9.99 -34.84 5.31
C GLU A 274 -10.61 -33.50 5.72
N SER A 275 -9.80 -32.43 5.81
CA SER A 275 -10.29 -31.09 6.14
C SER A 275 -11.25 -30.49 5.10
N TYR A 276 -11.09 -30.88 3.83
CA TYR A 276 -11.96 -30.47 2.73
C TYR A 276 -13.31 -31.20 2.79
N ASN A 277 -13.28 -32.51 3.05
CA ASN A 277 -14.49 -33.34 3.13
C ASN A 277 -15.34 -33.08 4.39
N GLU A 278 -14.75 -32.66 5.52
CA GLU A 278 -15.51 -32.32 6.73
C GLU A 278 -16.35 -31.03 6.61
N ARG A 279 -16.14 -30.23 5.55
CA ARG A 279 -16.77 -28.91 5.37
C ARG A 279 -17.77 -28.82 4.20
N THR A 280 -17.85 -29.87 3.38
CA THR A 280 -18.87 -30.08 2.34
C THR A 280 -20.03 -30.91 2.88
#